data_AF-A0A9D0HQZ8-F1
#
_entry.id   AF-A0A9D0HQZ8-F1
#
_cell.length_a   1.000
_cell.length_b   1.000
_cell.length_c   1.000
_cell.angle_alpha   90.00
_cell.angle_beta   90.00
_cell.angle_gamma   90.00
#
_symmetry.space_group_name_H-M   'P 1'
#
loop_
_entity.id
_entity.type
_entity.pdbx_description
1 polymer ?
#
loop_
_entity_poly.entity_id
_entity_poly.type
_entity_poly.pdbx_seq_one_letter_code
_entity_poly.pdbx_strand_id
1 'polypeptide(L)'
;MNKVFKISTIALAALVMSGCNIYRQVVLPTPYYPQEQTAPTTPEQIQEQNAQQEQPSQGFTPTMEKRPTVQTQGGIVQRMAFPTSEYSSIARTGSGRVTGSIYLSGPSGNKIYGKHTRLYLNPVTSYSSQWFNKSYLGGAKMSKVDSRLFNYLKFTTSDSSGKFEFLNVPSGSYYLIGVVKCGTACGYDKVKNIRIAKKISVFGSNIKSVDLTKSVK
;
A
#
# COMPACT_ATOMS: atom_id res chain seq x y z
N MET A 1 -79.04 -15.02 -51.99
CA MET A 1 -79.30 -15.80 -53.24
C MET A 1 -77.97 -16.34 -53.76
N ASN A 2 -77.91 -17.67 -53.95
CA ASN A 2 -77.13 -18.48 -54.90
C ASN A 2 -75.59 -18.28 -54.99
N LYS A 3 -74.78 -19.27 -54.56
CA LYS A 3 -74.12 -20.34 -55.38
C LYS A 3 -73.33 -19.75 -56.57
N VAL A 4 -72.05 -20.08 -56.82
CA VAL A 4 -71.56 -21.37 -57.36
C VAL A 4 -70.01 -21.44 -57.32
N PHE A 5 -69.51 -22.66 -57.08
CA PHE A 5 -68.18 -23.24 -57.32
C PHE A 5 -67.41 -22.79 -58.56
N LYS A 6 -66.06 -22.71 -58.48
CA LYS A 6 -65.15 -23.41 -59.42
C LYS A 6 -63.84 -23.82 -58.74
N ILE A 7 -63.51 -25.09 -58.92
CA ILE A 7 -62.26 -25.77 -58.53
C ILE A 7 -61.22 -25.47 -59.62
N SER A 8 -59.96 -25.24 -59.26
CA SER A 8 -58.84 -25.64 -60.11
C SER A 8 -57.58 -25.88 -59.29
N THR A 9 -56.83 -26.86 -59.72
CA THR A 9 -55.92 -27.71 -58.96
C THR A 9 -54.46 -27.30 -59.16
N ILE A 10 -53.59 -27.77 -58.26
CA ILE A 10 -52.14 -28.04 -58.41
C ILE A 10 -51.19 -26.86 -58.12
N ALA A 11 -50.48 -26.94 -57.00
CA ALA A 11 -49.09 -27.43 -57.00
C ALA A 11 -48.56 -27.57 -55.57
N LEU A 12 -48.15 -28.78 -55.23
CA LEU A 12 -47.47 -29.11 -53.99
C LEU A 12 -46.03 -28.55 -54.06
N ALA A 13 -45.78 -27.44 -53.38
CA ALA A 13 -44.43 -26.96 -53.10
C ALA A 13 -44.17 -27.15 -51.60
N ALA A 14 -43.38 -28.17 -51.29
CA ALA A 14 -42.88 -28.42 -49.95
C ALA A 14 -41.99 -27.24 -49.51
N LEU A 15 -42.52 -26.37 -48.65
CA LEU A 15 -41.71 -25.41 -47.92
C LEU A 15 -41.33 -26.04 -46.58
N VAL A 16 -40.08 -26.48 -46.52
CA VAL A 16 -39.42 -26.91 -45.30
C VAL A 16 -39.35 -25.69 -44.37
N MET A 17 -40.17 -25.67 -43.32
CA MET A 17 -40.06 -24.70 -42.23
C MET A 17 -38.82 -25.05 -41.40
N SER A 18 -37.64 -24.81 -41.97
CA SER A 18 -36.41 -24.67 -41.20
C SER A 18 -36.53 -23.38 -40.41
N GLY A 19 -37.10 -23.47 -39.21
CA GLY A 19 -36.96 -22.44 -38.21
C GLY A 19 -35.47 -22.25 -37.96
N CYS A 20 -34.91 -21.15 -38.45
CA CYS A 20 -33.70 -20.59 -37.88
C CYS A 20 -34.05 -20.17 -36.45
N ASN A 21 -33.92 -21.11 -35.52
CA ASN A 21 -33.68 -20.77 -34.13
C ASN A 21 -32.40 -19.92 -34.12
N ILE A 22 -32.56 -18.61 -34.05
CA ILE A 22 -31.51 -17.74 -33.56
C ILE A 22 -31.43 -18.03 -32.06
N TYR A 23 -30.78 -19.14 -31.71
CA TYR A 23 -30.11 -19.22 -30.43
C TYR A 23 -29.05 -18.14 -30.47
N ARG A 24 -29.41 -16.96 -29.98
CA ARG A 24 -28.44 -15.98 -29.54
C ARG A 24 -27.66 -16.69 -28.44
N GLN A 25 -26.51 -17.25 -28.81
CA GLN A 25 -25.51 -17.71 -27.86
C GLN A 25 -25.26 -16.51 -26.96
N VAL A 26 -25.80 -16.55 -25.75
CA VAL A 26 -25.29 -15.72 -24.67
C VAL A 26 -23.90 -16.27 -24.45
N VAL A 27 -22.92 -15.68 -25.13
CA VAL A 27 -21.52 -15.86 -24.78
C VAL A 27 -21.41 -15.26 -23.39
N LEU A 28 -21.63 -16.09 -22.37
CA LEU A 28 -21.27 -15.75 -21.01
C LEU A 28 -19.79 -15.36 -21.09
N PRO A 29 -19.41 -14.16 -20.63
CA PRO A 29 -18.00 -13.80 -20.61
C PRO A 29 -17.28 -14.90 -19.84
N THR A 30 -16.33 -15.55 -20.51
CA THR A 30 -15.40 -16.46 -19.84
C THR A 30 -14.88 -15.73 -18.61
N PRO A 31 -14.95 -16.32 -17.40
CA PRO A 31 -14.37 -15.68 -16.23
C PRO A 31 -12.92 -15.38 -16.57
N TYR A 32 -12.59 -14.09 -16.62
CA TYR A 32 -11.22 -13.65 -16.73
C TYR A 32 -10.55 -14.08 -15.42
N TYR A 33 -9.90 -15.23 -15.45
CA TYR A 33 -8.90 -15.61 -14.47
C TYR A 33 -7.67 -14.78 -14.82
N PRO A 34 -7.31 -13.77 -14.00
CA PRO A 34 -6.05 -13.08 -14.20
C PRO A 34 -4.95 -14.12 -14.13
N GLN A 35 -4.13 -14.19 -15.17
CA GLN A 35 -2.88 -14.95 -15.13
C GLN A 35 -2.12 -14.50 -13.89
N GLU A 36 -1.66 -15.48 -13.12
CA GLU A 36 -1.02 -15.33 -11.82
C GLU A 36 0.21 -14.42 -11.95
N GLN A 37 -0.02 -13.12 -11.81
CA GLN A 37 1.03 -12.13 -11.66
C GLN A 37 1.65 -12.40 -10.30
N THR A 38 2.84 -13.00 -10.34
CA THR A 38 3.77 -13.17 -9.21
C THR A 38 3.57 -12.07 -8.17
N ALA A 39 3.18 -12.48 -6.97
CA ALA A 39 2.86 -11.61 -5.84
C ALA A 39 3.91 -10.47 -5.69
N PRO A 40 3.50 -9.19 -5.66
CA PRO A 40 4.45 -8.11 -5.50
C PRO A 40 4.85 -7.93 -4.02
N THR A 41 6.10 -8.31 -3.75
CA THR A 41 7.05 -7.77 -2.73
C THR A 41 6.55 -7.64 -1.29
N THR A 42 6.95 -8.61 -0.45
CA THR A 42 7.00 -8.48 1.01
C THR A 42 7.87 -7.27 1.42
N PRO A 43 7.64 -6.68 2.62
CA PRO A 43 8.45 -5.56 3.14
C PRO A 43 9.96 -5.80 3.21
N GLU A 44 10.39 -7.06 3.06
CA GLU A 44 11.77 -7.52 2.95
C GLU A 44 12.48 -6.91 1.72
N GLN A 45 11.79 -6.76 0.59
CA GLN A 45 12.40 -6.28 -0.66
C GLN A 45 12.54 -4.74 -0.73
N ILE A 46 11.88 -3.99 0.15
CA ILE A 46 12.04 -2.52 0.26
C ILE A 46 13.41 -2.18 0.87
N GLN A 47 14.04 -3.11 1.60
CA GLN A 47 15.35 -2.88 2.23
C GLN A 47 16.54 -3.22 1.31
N GLU A 48 16.43 -4.24 0.46
CA GLU A 48 17.55 -4.70 -0.39
C GLU A 48 17.92 -3.74 -1.53
N GLN A 49 16.95 -3.03 -2.11
CA GLN A 49 17.23 -2.12 -3.24
C GLN A 49 18.07 -0.88 -2.88
N ASN A 50 18.32 -0.62 -1.58
CA ASN A 50 19.14 0.50 -1.10
C ASN A 50 20.57 0.07 -0.67
N ALA A 51 20.99 -1.16 -1.01
CA ALA A 51 22.25 -1.75 -0.55
C ALA A 51 23.29 -2.04 -1.65
N GLN A 52 23.00 -1.75 -2.92
CA GLN A 52 23.94 -1.99 -4.01
C GLN A 52 24.28 -0.69 -4.74
N GLN A 53 25.15 0.11 -4.14
CA GLN A 53 26.05 1.06 -4.81
C GLN A 53 26.90 1.75 -3.75
N GLU A 54 28.14 1.28 -3.59
CA GLU A 54 29.37 2.08 -3.39
C GLU A 54 30.48 1.20 -2.79
N GLN A 55 31.56 1.03 -3.55
CA GLN A 55 32.83 0.40 -3.14
C GLN A 55 33.78 1.45 -2.52
N PRO A 56 34.80 1.02 -1.73
CA PRO A 56 35.38 1.81 -0.65
C PRO A 56 36.64 2.61 -1.05
N SER A 57 36.85 3.78 -0.43
CA SER A 57 38.16 4.45 -0.39
C SER A 57 38.75 4.42 1.03
N GLN A 58 40.03 4.09 1.11
CA GLN A 58 40.79 3.80 2.32
C GLN A 58 41.28 5.06 3.07
N GLY A 59 41.35 4.95 4.40
CA GLY A 59 42.47 5.42 5.24
C GLY A 59 42.56 6.89 5.65
N PHE A 60 42.20 7.19 6.91
CA PHE A 60 43.04 8.00 7.83
C PHE A 60 42.46 7.97 9.26
N THR A 61 43.29 7.69 10.27
CA THR A 61 43.00 7.94 11.70
C THR A 61 43.75 9.18 12.15
N PRO A 62 43.12 10.07 12.95
CA PRO A 62 43.70 10.32 14.26
C PRO A 62 42.67 10.41 15.39
N THR A 63 43.10 9.92 16.55
CA THR A 63 42.48 9.94 17.87
C THR A 63 42.56 11.34 18.49
N MET A 64 41.48 11.84 19.13
CA MET A 64 41.44 12.37 20.52
C MET A 64 40.06 12.98 20.90
N GLU A 65 39.61 12.60 22.12
CA GLU A 65 38.80 13.32 23.12
C GLU A 65 37.32 13.74 22.90
N LYS A 66 36.43 12.93 23.50
CA LYS A 66 35.14 13.21 24.19
C LYS A 66 34.30 14.48 23.85
N ARG A 67 33.28 14.24 23.03
CA ARG A 67 31.90 14.78 23.16
C ARG A 67 30.97 13.60 22.83
N PRO A 68 29.77 13.40 23.43
CA PRO A 68 28.84 12.41 22.91
C PRO A 68 28.28 12.95 21.58
N THR A 69 29.10 12.84 20.55
CA THR A 69 28.69 12.94 19.15
C THR A 69 27.79 11.75 18.90
N VAL A 70 26.56 12.02 18.48
CA VAL A 70 25.65 11.01 17.94
C VAL A 70 26.40 10.36 16.78
N GLN A 71 26.92 9.15 17.02
CA GLN A 71 27.64 8.38 16.02
C GLN A 71 26.72 8.12 14.83
N THR A 72 26.91 8.89 13.77
CA THR A 72 26.36 8.60 12.45
C THR A 72 27.54 8.17 11.59
N GLN A 73 28.04 6.96 11.83
CA GLN A 73 29.07 6.32 11.01
C GLN A 73 28.75 4.84 10.84
N GLY A 74 28.36 4.44 9.62
CA GLY A 74 28.44 3.08 9.07
C GLY A 74 27.70 1.90 9.73
N GLY A 75 27.18 2.05 10.96
CA GLY A 75 26.62 0.95 11.73
C GLY A 75 25.12 0.74 11.53
N ILE A 76 24.72 -0.51 11.34
CA ILE A 76 23.32 -0.92 11.46
C ILE A 76 22.92 -0.83 12.94
N VAL A 77 21.93 0.01 13.27
CA VAL A 77 21.40 0.11 14.63
C VAL A 77 20.63 -1.16 14.95
N GLN A 78 21.05 -1.89 15.98
CA GLN A 78 20.37 -3.11 16.42
C GLN A 78 19.01 -2.78 17.03
N ARG A 79 18.00 -3.52 16.56
CA ARG A 79 16.67 -3.49 17.18
C ARG A 79 16.71 -4.11 18.56
N MET A 80 15.93 -3.55 19.47
CA MET A 80 15.67 -4.20 20.75
C MET A 80 14.95 -5.55 20.55
N ALA A 81 15.01 -6.42 21.55
CA ALA A 81 14.21 -7.64 21.55
C ALA A 81 12.71 -7.32 21.41
N PHE A 82 11.97 -8.18 20.71
CA PHE A 82 10.54 -7.97 20.48
C PHE A 82 9.76 -8.02 21.80
N PRO A 83 9.10 -6.92 22.22
CA PRO A 83 8.44 -6.83 23.52
C PRO A 83 7.08 -7.54 23.47
N THR A 84 7.11 -8.86 23.67
CA THR A 84 5.92 -9.71 23.51
C THR A 84 4.75 -9.26 24.37
N SER A 85 5.00 -8.82 25.62
CA SER A 85 3.97 -8.34 26.55
C SER A 85 3.24 -7.09 26.07
N GLU A 86 3.95 -6.11 25.50
CA GLU A 86 3.35 -4.90 24.92
C GLU A 86 2.47 -5.23 23.74
N TYR A 87 2.91 -6.17 22.89
CA TYR A 87 2.15 -6.55 21.72
C TYR A 87 0.92 -7.40 22.07
N SER A 88 1.04 -8.33 23.02
CA SER A 88 -0.08 -9.18 23.44
C SER A 88 -1.23 -8.43 24.10
N SER A 89 -0.99 -7.24 24.67
CA SER A 89 -2.03 -6.41 25.29
C SER A 89 -2.80 -5.55 24.29
N ILE A 90 -2.38 -5.51 23.02
CA ILE A 90 -3.05 -4.73 21.98
C ILE A 90 -4.35 -5.42 21.58
N ALA A 91 -5.45 -4.68 21.68
CA ALA A 91 -6.73 -5.11 21.15
C ALA A 91 -6.64 -5.46 19.65
N ARG A 92 -7.17 -6.62 19.26
CA ARG A 92 -7.10 -7.11 17.87
C ARG A 92 -8.22 -6.54 17.00
N THR A 93 -9.36 -6.29 17.62
CA THR A 93 -10.58 -5.80 16.99
C THR A 93 -10.93 -4.40 17.52
N GLY A 94 -11.71 -3.68 16.74
CA GLY A 94 -12.21 -2.35 17.08
C GLY A 94 -13.19 -1.86 16.04
N SER A 95 -13.77 -0.70 16.31
CA SER A 95 -14.80 -0.07 15.47
C SER A 95 -14.37 1.29 14.92
N GLY A 96 -13.16 1.75 15.22
CA GLY A 96 -12.65 3.03 14.73
C GLY A 96 -12.34 2.98 13.23
N ARG A 97 -12.29 4.17 12.61
CA ARG A 97 -11.90 4.35 11.21
C ARG A 97 -10.79 5.38 11.10
N VAL A 98 -9.88 5.21 10.15
CA VAL A 98 -8.86 6.21 9.81
C VAL A 98 -8.93 6.50 8.33
N THR A 99 -9.17 7.76 7.97
CA THR A 99 -9.33 8.20 6.58
C THR A 99 -8.39 9.36 6.28
N GLY A 100 -8.03 9.54 5.03
CA GLY A 100 -7.25 10.71 4.62
C GLY A 100 -6.65 10.57 3.24
N SER A 101 -5.71 11.44 2.92
CA SER A 101 -4.91 11.35 1.69
C SER A 101 -3.42 11.23 1.99
N ILE A 102 -2.68 10.50 1.15
CA ILE A 102 -1.22 10.44 1.17
C ILE A 102 -0.64 11.20 -0.02
N TYR A 103 0.24 12.18 0.25
CA TYR A 103 0.90 12.95 -0.79
C TYR A 103 2.19 13.61 -0.30
N LEU A 104 3.08 13.94 -1.22
CA LEU A 104 4.17 14.88 -0.98
C LEU A 104 3.73 16.28 -1.37
N SER A 105 4.19 17.27 -0.64
CA SER A 105 4.11 18.67 -1.05
C SER A 105 5.40 19.02 -1.78
N GLY A 106 5.31 19.25 -3.08
CA GLY A 106 6.45 19.61 -3.93
C GLY A 106 6.92 21.05 -3.70
N PRO A 107 8.08 21.45 -4.26
CA PRO A 107 8.68 22.76 -4.03
C PRO A 107 7.77 23.94 -4.44
N SER A 108 6.92 23.76 -5.45
CA SER A 108 5.98 24.78 -5.93
C SER A 108 4.58 24.68 -5.30
N GLY A 109 4.43 23.93 -4.21
CA GLY A 109 3.15 23.71 -3.53
C GLY A 109 2.23 22.68 -4.20
N ASN A 110 2.67 22.05 -5.29
CA ASN A 110 1.92 20.97 -5.95
C ASN A 110 1.85 19.72 -5.07
N LYS A 111 0.73 18.99 -5.15
CA LYS A 111 0.56 17.72 -4.43
C LYS A 111 0.91 16.54 -5.34
N ILE A 112 1.81 15.69 -4.87
CA ILE A 112 2.21 14.47 -5.57
C ILE A 112 1.66 13.29 -4.77
N TYR A 113 0.52 12.78 -5.22
CA TYR A 113 -0.23 11.76 -4.49
C TYR A 113 0.43 10.38 -4.54
N GLY A 114 0.44 9.69 -3.40
CA GLY A 114 0.80 8.29 -3.34
C GLY A 114 -0.36 7.44 -3.85
N LYS A 115 -0.41 7.22 -5.17
CA LYS A 115 -1.47 6.41 -5.80
C LYS A 115 -1.19 4.92 -5.63
N HIS A 116 -2.24 4.13 -5.35
CA HIS A 116 -2.14 2.66 -5.24
C HIS A 116 -1.01 2.18 -4.32
N THR A 117 -0.69 2.96 -3.29
CA THR A 117 0.41 2.65 -2.37
C THR A 117 -0.14 1.98 -1.13
N ARG A 118 0.60 1.02 -0.58
CA ARG A 118 0.21 0.35 0.66
C ARG A 118 0.55 1.22 1.86
N LEU A 119 -0.41 1.38 2.75
CA LEU A 119 -0.25 2.07 4.02
C LEU A 119 -0.37 1.08 5.17
N TYR A 120 0.25 1.42 6.30
CA TYR A 120 0.24 0.60 7.50
C TYR A 120 -0.13 1.43 8.73
N LEU A 121 -0.90 0.83 9.63
CA LEU A 121 -0.96 1.23 11.03
C LEU A 121 -0.09 0.27 11.82
N ASN A 122 1.01 0.80 12.36
CA ASN A 122 1.89 0.07 13.27
C ASN A 122 1.62 0.54 14.70
N PRO A 123 1.17 -0.33 15.63
CA PRO A 123 0.91 0.06 17.01
C PRO A 123 2.14 0.71 17.66
N VAL A 124 1.91 1.76 18.45
CA VAL A 124 2.98 2.42 19.22
C VAL A 124 3.34 1.56 20.42
N THR A 125 4.56 1.03 20.40
CA THR A 125 5.21 0.20 21.42
C THR A 125 6.65 0.70 21.57
N SER A 126 7.40 0.21 22.55
CA SER A 126 8.84 0.51 22.67
C SER A 126 9.60 0.15 21.38
N TYR A 127 9.28 -0.99 20.77
CA TYR A 127 9.89 -1.50 19.54
C TYR A 127 9.62 -0.61 18.31
N SER A 128 8.36 -0.22 18.07
CA SER A 128 8.02 0.68 16.97
C SER A 128 8.50 2.11 17.22
N SER A 129 8.58 2.54 18.48
CA SER A 129 9.14 3.84 18.87
C SER A 129 10.64 3.92 18.62
N GLN A 130 11.39 2.86 18.89
CA GLN A 130 12.81 2.78 18.52
C GLN A 130 12.99 2.97 17.01
N TRP A 131 12.18 2.28 16.20
CA TRP A 131 12.20 2.45 14.74
C TRP A 131 11.88 3.88 14.31
N PHE A 132 10.83 4.48 14.87
CA PHE A 132 10.43 5.83 14.53
C PHE A 132 11.54 6.84 14.85
N ASN A 133 12.13 6.75 16.03
CA ASN A 133 13.17 7.69 16.47
C ASN A 133 14.49 7.49 15.72
N LYS A 134 14.99 6.25 15.65
CA LYS A 134 16.32 5.98 15.09
C LYS A 134 16.31 5.99 13.56
N SER A 135 15.31 5.37 12.93
CA SER A 135 15.28 5.25 11.46
C SER A 135 14.45 6.33 10.78
N TYR A 136 13.23 6.61 11.23
CA TYR A 136 12.38 7.56 10.53
C TYR A 136 12.82 9.02 10.75
N LEU A 137 13.03 9.42 12.01
CA LEU A 137 13.53 10.75 12.34
C LEU A 137 15.04 10.87 12.17
N GLY A 138 15.80 9.88 12.67
CA GLY A 138 17.26 9.92 12.68
C GLY A 138 17.95 9.44 11.40
N GLY A 139 17.22 8.87 10.43
CA GLY A 139 17.78 8.39 9.17
C GLY A 139 18.65 7.13 9.26
N ALA A 140 18.79 6.51 10.43
CA ALA A 140 19.64 5.33 10.60
C ALA A 140 19.05 4.10 9.90
N LYS A 141 19.94 3.27 9.34
CA LYS A 141 19.62 1.88 8.97
C LYS A 141 19.51 1.06 10.26
N MET A 142 18.55 0.13 10.31
CA MET A 142 18.33 -0.74 11.47
C MET A 142 18.37 -2.20 11.05
N SER A 143 18.67 -3.09 11.99
CA SER A 143 18.67 -4.52 11.73
C SER A 143 17.28 -5.03 11.33
N LYS A 144 17.26 -6.25 10.79
CA LYS A 144 16.04 -6.88 10.25
C LYS A 144 14.94 -6.89 11.32
N VAL A 145 13.72 -6.62 10.86
CA VAL A 145 12.56 -6.62 11.74
C VAL A 145 12.18 -8.04 12.15
N ASP A 146 11.88 -8.24 13.43
CA ASP A 146 11.24 -9.46 13.92
C ASP A 146 9.90 -9.70 13.20
N SER A 147 9.72 -10.90 12.66
CA SER A 147 8.57 -11.27 11.83
C SER A 147 7.25 -11.25 12.60
N ARG A 148 7.27 -11.40 13.93
CA ARG A 148 6.06 -11.33 14.77
C ARG A 148 5.35 -10.00 14.67
N LEU A 149 6.06 -8.91 14.30
CA LEU A 149 5.45 -7.60 14.07
C LEU A 149 4.32 -7.66 13.04
N PHE A 150 4.46 -8.47 11.99
CA PHE A 150 3.50 -8.51 10.88
C PHE A 150 2.10 -8.94 11.32
N ASN A 151 1.99 -9.69 12.42
CA ASN A 151 0.72 -10.10 13.02
C ASN A 151 -0.07 -8.93 13.67
N TYR A 152 0.54 -7.75 13.79
CA TYR A 152 -0.04 -6.59 14.45
C TYR A 152 -0.21 -5.38 13.52
N LEU A 153 0.31 -5.46 12.29
CA LEU A 153 0.12 -4.40 11.31
C LEU A 153 -1.29 -4.51 10.72
N LYS A 154 -2.01 -3.39 10.70
CA LYS A 154 -3.15 -3.22 9.79
C LYS A 154 -2.66 -2.53 8.53
N PHE A 155 -3.21 -2.89 7.38
CA PHE A 155 -2.85 -2.27 6.12
C PHE A 155 -4.08 -1.93 5.29
N THR A 156 -3.92 -0.97 4.40
CA THR A 156 -4.86 -0.62 3.34
C THR A 156 -4.05 -0.16 2.13
N THR A 157 -4.72 0.06 1.00
CA THR A 157 -4.11 0.63 -0.21
C THR A 157 -4.84 1.90 -0.58
N SER A 158 -4.10 2.94 -0.94
CA SER A 158 -4.72 4.17 -1.43
C SER A 158 -5.31 4.00 -2.83
N ASP A 159 -6.28 4.83 -3.19
CA ASP A 159 -6.83 4.87 -4.53
C ASP A 159 -5.96 5.68 -5.51
N SER A 160 -6.46 5.91 -6.72
CA SER A 160 -5.79 6.69 -7.78
C SER A 160 -5.67 8.18 -7.47
N SER A 161 -6.41 8.68 -6.47
CA SER A 161 -6.33 10.04 -5.93
C SER A 161 -5.51 10.11 -4.63
N GLY A 162 -4.92 9.00 -4.19
CA GLY A 162 -4.15 8.92 -2.96
C GLY A 162 -5.00 8.91 -1.68
N LYS A 163 -6.33 8.76 -1.78
CA LYS A 163 -7.20 8.61 -0.61
C LYS A 163 -7.08 7.20 -0.05
N PHE A 164 -7.15 7.06 1.26
CA PHE A 164 -7.08 5.76 1.93
C PHE A 164 -8.12 5.68 3.06
N GLU A 165 -8.46 4.44 3.41
CA GLU A 165 -9.30 4.13 4.56
C GLU A 165 -8.83 2.86 5.27
N PHE A 166 -8.72 2.94 6.60
CA PHE A 166 -8.63 1.80 7.49
C PHE A 166 -9.97 1.62 8.21
N LEU A 167 -10.48 0.39 8.20
CA LEU A 167 -11.68 -0.02 8.90
C LEU A 167 -11.33 -0.88 10.12
N ASN A 168 -12.26 -0.96 11.07
CA ASN A 168 -12.18 -1.82 12.25
C ASN A 168 -10.87 -1.64 13.03
N VAL A 169 -10.51 -0.38 13.27
CA VAL A 169 -9.28 0.01 13.95
C VAL A 169 -9.52 -0.01 15.47
N PRO A 170 -8.79 -0.83 16.24
CA PRO A 170 -8.81 -0.84 17.69
C PRO A 170 -8.42 0.53 18.26
N SER A 171 -8.98 0.86 19.42
CA SER A 171 -8.53 2.03 20.16
C SER A 171 -7.05 1.88 20.51
N GLY A 172 -6.29 2.96 20.36
CA GLY A 172 -4.85 2.94 20.60
C GLY A 172 -4.11 4.02 19.82
N SER A 173 -2.78 4.03 20.01
CA SER A 173 -1.89 4.90 19.26
C SER A 173 -1.14 4.11 18.20
N TYR A 174 -0.99 4.72 17.02
CA TYR A 174 -0.38 4.09 15.85
C TYR A 174 0.59 5.02 15.15
N TYR A 175 1.62 4.48 14.54
CA TYR A 175 2.31 5.13 13.44
C TYR A 175 1.58 4.78 12.14
N LEU A 176 0.96 5.78 11.52
CA LEU A 176 0.45 5.72 10.15
C LEU A 176 1.62 5.92 9.19
N ILE A 177 1.89 4.91 8.36
CA ILE A 177 3.09 4.82 7.53
C ILE A 177 2.67 4.58 6.08
N GLY A 178 3.34 5.22 5.13
CA GLY A 178 3.16 4.99 3.71
C GLY A 178 4.39 5.43 2.92
N VAL A 179 4.38 5.13 1.62
CA VAL A 179 5.46 5.49 0.70
C VAL A 179 4.89 6.19 -0.51
N VAL A 180 5.48 7.31 -0.90
CA VAL A 180 5.21 7.99 -2.17
C VAL A 180 6.41 7.82 -3.07
N LYS A 181 6.20 7.31 -4.29
CA LYS A 181 7.24 7.25 -5.33
C LYS A 181 7.32 8.61 -6.00
N CYS A 182 8.51 9.20 -6.07
CA CYS A 182 8.69 10.47 -6.74
C CYS A 182 10.08 10.62 -7.36
N GLY A 183 10.13 11.12 -8.59
CA GLY A 183 11.36 11.46 -9.32
C GLY A 183 11.46 12.96 -9.55
N THR A 184 11.51 13.36 -10.82
CA THR A 184 11.73 14.73 -11.28
C THR A 184 10.72 15.74 -10.72
N ALA A 185 9.45 15.35 -10.55
CA ALA A 185 8.41 16.20 -9.94
C ALA A 185 8.72 16.62 -8.49
N CYS A 186 9.61 15.90 -7.80
CA CYS A 186 10.13 16.25 -6.47
C CYS A 186 11.59 16.75 -6.51
N GLY A 187 12.14 17.08 -7.68
CA GLY A 187 13.52 17.52 -7.81
C GLY A 187 14.57 16.41 -7.75
N TYR A 188 14.20 15.14 -7.99
CA TYR A 188 15.16 14.03 -8.03
C TYR A 188 15.44 13.56 -9.46
N ASP A 189 16.70 13.28 -9.76
CA ASP A 189 17.13 12.73 -11.06
C ASP A 189 16.61 11.31 -11.31
N LYS A 190 16.33 10.56 -10.23
CA LYS A 190 15.82 9.19 -10.26
C LYS A 190 14.59 9.07 -9.36
N VAL A 191 13.69 8.14 -9.69
CA VAL A 191 12.54 7.83 -8.83
C VAL A 191 13.03 7.31 -7.48
N LYS A 192 12.57 7.94 -6.40
CA LYS A 192 12.84 7.55 -5.01
C LYS A 192 11.55 7.10 -4.31
N ASN A 193 11.70 6.15 -3.39
CA ASN A 193 10.66 5.76 -2.45
C ASN A 193 10.74 6.66 -1.21
N ILE A 194 9.78 7.58 -1.06
CA ILE A 194 9.78 8.53 0.05
C ILE A 194 8.82 8.03 1.11
N ARG A 195 9.39 7.50 2.20
CA ARG A 195 8.64 7.04 3.36
C ARG A 195 8.12 8.24 4.16
N ILE A 196 6.84 8.19 4.51
CA ILE A 196 6.15 9.16 5.38
C ILE A 196 5.58 8.39 6.56
N ALA A 197 5.76 8.92 7.77
CA ALA A 197 5.17 8.37 8.98
C ALA A 197 4.65 9.49 9.90
N LYS A 198 3.48 9.27 10.50
CA LYS A 198 2.87 10.18 11.47
C LYS A 198 2.28 9.37 12.63
N LYS A 199 2.52 9.80 13.88
CA LYS A 199 1.84 9.24 15.05
C LYS A 199 0.39 9.76 15.09
N ILE A 200 -0.57 8.87 15.27
CA ILE A 200 -2.00 9.16 15.40
C ILE A 200 -2.58 8.38 16.59
N SER A 201 -3.76 8.78 17.05
CA SER A 201 -4.54 8.05 18.05
C SER A 201 -5.97 7.87 17.57
N VAL A 202 -6.52 6.69 17.86
CA VAL A 202 -7.90 6.29 17.53
C VAL A 202 -8.59 5.90 18.85
N PHE A 203 -9.82 6.35 19.03
CA PHE A 203 -10.59 6.13 20.26
C PHE A 203 -12.03 5.73 19.93
N GLY A 204 -12.50 4.66 20.55
CA GLY A 204 -13.84 4.11 20.35
C GLY A 204 -14.16 3.86 18.88
N SER A 205 -15.36 4.25 18.48
CA SER A 205 -15.89 4.14 17.11
C SER A 205 -15.64 5.38 16.25
N ASN A 206 -14.74 6.28 16.67
CA ASN A 206 -14.56 7.56 15.99
C ASN A 206 -13.88 7.41 14.63
N ILE A 207 -14.21 8.35 13.72
CA ILE A 207 -13.49 8.53 12.45
C ILE A 207 -12.35 9.52 12.68
N LYS A 208 -11.12 9.05 12.50
CA LYS A 208 -9.92 9.90 12.49
C LYS A 208 -9.59 10.31 11.07
N SER A 209 -9.93 11.54 10.69
CA SER A 209 -9.48 12.15 9.44
C SER A 209 -8.07 12.74 9.59
N VAL A 210 -7.12 12.32 8.77
CA VAL A 210 -5.72 12.75 8.83
C VAL A 210 -4.98 12.56 7.50
N ASP A 211 -4.42 13.64 6.96
CA ASP A 211 -3.50 13.55 5.84
C ASP A 211 -2.11 13.06 6.27
N LEU A 212 -1.57 12.12 5.49
CA LEU A 212 -0.20 11.64 5.59
C LEU A 212 0.66 12.38 4.54
N THR A 213 1.29 13.47 4.97
CA THR A 213 2.03 14.37 4.07
C THR A 213 3.43 14.69 4.57
N LYS A 214 4.31 15.01 3.63
CA LYS A 214 5.67 15.49 3.86
C LYS A 214 6.07 16.44 2.73
N SER A 215 6.69 17.56 3.08
CA SER A 215 7.30 18.45 2.09
C SER A 215 8.62 17.89 1.58
N VAL A 216 8.83 17.97 0.27
CA VAL A 216 10.12 17.71 -0.36
C VAL A 216 10.77 19.05 -0.72
N LYS A 217 12.10 19.10 -0.61
CA LYS A 217 12.91 20.23 -1.03
C LYS A 217 13.41 19.99 -2.45
#